data_AF-A0A924AM43-F1
#
_entry.id   AF-A0A924AM43-F1
#
_cell.length_a   1.000
_cell.length_b   1.000
_cell.length_c   1.000
_cell.angle_alpha   90.00
_cell.angle_beta   90.00
_cell.angle_gamma   90.00
#
_symmetry.space_group_name_H-M   'P 1'
#
loop_
_entity.id
_entity.type
_entity.pdbx_description
1 polymer ?
#
loop_
_entity_poly.entity_id
_entity_poly.type
_entity_poly.pdbx_seq_one_letter_code
_entity_poly.pdbx_strand_id
1 'polypeptide(L)' 'LVFRYRARNFPQTLSDEENQRWQAHRAARLLDGAGGARAIDTFFAQIDTLAEAADEPAEAILGALYDYAEAVAPEI' A
#
# COMPACT_ATOMS: atom_id res chain seq x y z
N LEU A 1 -0.33 3.43 20.37
CA LEU A 1 -1.38 3.96 19.47
C LEU A 1 -1.02 5.34 18.88
N VAL A 2 -0.47 6.27 19.67
CA VAL A 2 -0.15 7.66 19.22
C VAL A 2 0.77 7.76 17.99
N PHE A 3 1.84 6.97 17.92
CA PHE A 3 2.81 7.04 16.81
C PHE A 3 2.16 6.82 15.43
N ARG A 4 1.37 5.74 15.26
CA ARG A 4 0.71 5.44 13.99
C ARG A 4 -0.34 6.47 13.60
N TYR A 5 -0.97 7.12 14.57
CA TYR A 5 -1.91 8.22 14.31
C TYR A 5 -1.16 9.45 13.78
N ARG A 6 -0.05 9.85 14.43
CA ARG A 6 0.82 10.93 13.95
C ARG A 6 1.36 10.64 12.56
N ALA A 7 1.92 9.45 12.34
CA ALA A 7 2.53 9.11 11.06
C ALA A 7 1.55 9.10 9.87
N ARG A 8 0.27 8.82 10.12
CA ARG A 8 -0.78 8.83 9.07
C ARG A 8 -1.36 10.22 8.80
N ASN A 9 -1.51 11.04 9.84
CA ASN A 9 -2.27 12.29 9.75
C ASN A 9 -1.39 13.55 9.77
N PHE A 10 -0.19 13.45 10.35
CA PHE A 10 0.75 14.55 10.54
C PHE A 10 2.20 14.10 10.26
N PRO A 11 2.49 13.50 9.08
CA PRO A 11 3.83 12.98 8.75
C PRO A 11 4.94 14.04 8.84
N GLN A 12 4.63 15.30 8.57
CA GLN A 12 5.54 16.44 8.72
C GLN A 12 6.03 16.69 10.16
N THR A 13 5.39 16.05 11.15
CA THR A 13 5.78 16.17 12.57
C THR A 13 6.73 15.07 13.02
N LEU A 14 7.06 14.12 12.15
CA LEU A 14 7.98 13.04 12.46
C LEU A 14 9.42 13.52 12.36
N SER A 15 10.27 13.11 13.31
CA SER A 15 11.72 13.21 13.14
C SER A 15 12.20 12.28 12.02
N ASP A 16 13.46 12.40 11.61
CA ASP A 16 14.05 11.52 10.59
C ASP A 16 14.06 10.05 11.04
N GLU A 17 14.37 9.79 12.31
CA GLU A 17 14.31 8.44 12.91
C GLU A 17 12.87 7.90 12.95
N GLU A 18 11.90 8.75 13.28
CA GLU A 18 10.48 8.39 13.27
C GLU A 18 9.99 8.10 11.83
N ASN A 19 10.47 8.85 10.84
CA ASN A 19 10.20 8.62 9.43
C ASN A 19 10.78 7.27 8.97
N GLN A 20 12.04 6.96 9.28
CA GLN A 20 12.64 5.66 8.95
C GLN A 20 11.86 4.51 9.58
N ARG A 21 11.49 4.65 10.86
CA ARG A 21 10.64 3.67 11.55
C ARG A 21 9.28 3.51 10.87
N TRP A 22 8.70 4.59 10.38
CA TRP A 22 7.43 4.55 9.65
C TRP A 22 7.57 3.88 8.29
N GLN A 23 8.64 4.15 7.53
CA GLN A 23 8.90 3.48 6.26
C GLN A 23 9.12 1.98 6.44
N ALA A 24 9.91 1.56 7.45
CA ALA A 24 10.07 0.14 7.78
C ALA A 24 8.73 -0.53 8.13
N HIS A 25 7.86 0.18 8.85
CA HIS A 25 6.51 -0.33 9.12
C HIS A 25 5.65 -0.46 7.86
N ARG A 26 5.74 0.51 6.93
CA ARG A 26 5.05 0.46 5.62
C ARG A 26 5.56 -0.71 4.78
N ALA A 27 6.87 -0.91 4.68
CA ALA A 27 7.49 -2.03 3.98
C ALA A 27 7.00 -3.38 4.53
N ALA A 28 7.11 -3.60 5.83
CA ALA A 28 6.64 -4.84 6.46
C ALA A 28 5.14 -5.10 6.21
N ARG A 29 4.32 -4.05 6.11
CA ARG A 29 2.89 -4.18 5.82
C ARG A 29 2.59 -4.44 4.36
N LEU A 30 3.16 -3.64 3.47
CA LEU A 30 2.79 -3.60 2.05
C LEU A 30 3.55 -4.65 1.24
N LEU A 31 4.76 -5.02 1.64
CA LEU A 31 5.57 -6.02 0.94
C LEU A 31 5.44 -7.40 1.62
N ASP A 32 5.55 -7.45 2.95
CA ASP A 32 5.61 -8.74 3.66
C ASP A 32 4.26 -9.20 4.24
N GLY A 33 3.20 -8.40 4.11
CA GLY A 33 1.88 -8.77 4.64
C GLY A 33 1.78 -8.77 6.18
N ALA A 34 2.73 -8.16 6.90
CA ALA A 34 2.84 -8.28 8.35
C ALA A 34 1.55 -7.90 9.08
N GLY A 35 1.15 -8.64 10.12
CA GLY A 35 -0.09 -8.38 10.86
C GLY A 35 -1.36 -8.57 10.02
N GLY A 36 -1.34 -9.52 9.08
CA GLY A 36 -2.48 -9.88 8.24
C GLY A 36 -2.81 -8.83 7.18
N ALA A 37 -1.82 -8.08 6.70
CA ALA A 37 -2.00 -7.23 5.53
C ALA A 37 -2.12 -8.10 4.28
N ARG A 38 -2.80 -7.56 3.27
CA ARG A 38 -2.59 -8.00 1.90
C ARG A 38 -1.31 -7.33 1.39
N ALA A 39 -0.31 -8.13 1.05
CA ALA A 39 0.88 -7.66 0.36
C ALA A 39 0.54 -7.21 -1.07
N ILE A 40 1.33 -6.30 -1.62
CA ILE A 40 1.16 -5.74 -2.97
C ILE A 40 1.12 -6.84 -4.02
N ASP A 41 2.00 -7.85 -3.95
CA ASP A 41 2.01 -8.96 -4.92
C ASP A 41 0.69 -9.75 -4.90
N THR A 42 0.14 -10.01 -3.71
CA THR A 42 -1.17 -10.67 -3.57
C THR A 42 -2.30 -9.77 -4.05
N PHE A 43 -2.17 -8.45 -3.89
CA PHE A 43 -3.13 -7.48 -4.38
C PHE A 43 -3.14 -7.45 -5.92
N PHE A 44 -1.97 -7.40 -6.56
CA PHE A 44 -1.85 -7.46 -8.02
C PHE A 44 -2.40 -8.77 -8.58
N ALA A 45 -2.04 -9.92 -8.00
CA ALA A 45 -2.58 -11.20 -8.45
C ALA A 45 -4.12 -11.26 -8.40
N GLN A 46 -4.75 -10.57 -7.43
CA GLN A 46 -6.20 -10.46 -7.36
C GLN A 46 -6.78 -9.50 -8.39
N ILE A 47 -6.08 -8.40 -8.70
CA ILE A 47 -6.46 -7.51 -9.80
C ILE A 47 -6.46 -8.28 -11.12
N ASP A 48 -5.38 -9.03 -11.39
CA ASP A 48 -5.25 -9.83 -12.62
C ASP A 48 -6.40 -10.85 -12.74
N THR A 49 -6.71 -11.55 -11.64
CA THR A 49 -7.83 -12.51 -11.60
C THR A 49 -9.18 -11.83 -11.88
N LEU A 50 -9.40 -10.62 -11.37
CA LEU A 50 -10.65 -9.88 -11.59
C LEU A 50 -10.75 -9.32 -13.00
N ALA A 51 -9.62 -8.95 -13.61
CA ALA A 51 -9.56 -8.41 -14.96
C ALA A 51 -10.02 -9.43 -16.01
N GLU A 52 -9.85 -10.74 -15.78
CA GLU A 52 -10.29 -11.80 -16.70
C GLU A 52 -11.80 -11.77 -17.01
N ALA A 53 -12.61 -11.23 -16.10
CA ALA A 53 -14.07 -11.17 -16.23
C ALA A 53 -14.63 -9.74 -16.16
N ALA A 54 -13.76 -8.73 -16.24
CA ALA A 54 -14.15 -7.33 -16.10
C ALA A 54 -14.86 -6.81 -17.36
N ASP A 55 -15.82 -5.90 -17.15
CA ASP A 55 -16.33 -5.02 -18.20
C ASP A 55 -15.54 -3.71 -18.24
N GLU A 56 -15.76 -2.88 -19.27
CA GLU A 56 -15.00 -1.65 -19.49
C GLU A 56 -14.95 -0.71 -18.25
N PRO A 57 -16.05 -0.47 -17.51
CA PRO A 57 -15.98 0.30 -16.26
C PRO A 57 -15.15 -0.37 -15.16
N ALA A 58 -15.25 -1.70 -15.02
CA ALA A 58 -14.45 -2.42 -14.03
C ALA A 58 -12.96 -2.42 -14.40
N GLU A 59 -12.61 -2.57 -15.67
CA GLU A 59 -11.21 -2.47 -16.14
C GLU A 59 -10.59 -1.12 -15.79
N ALA A 60 -11.34 -0.02 -15.95
CA ALA A 60 -10.86 1.31 -15.57
C ALA A 60 -10.56 1.43 -14.06
N ILE A 61 -11.41 0.82 -13.21
CA ILE A 61 -11.18 0.78 -11.76
C ILE A 61 -9.97 -0.08 -11.42
N LEU A 62 -9.84 -1.26 -12.03
CA LEU A 62 -8.72 -2.17 -11.82
C LEU A 62 -7.38 -1.54 -12.22
N GLY A 63 -7.34 -0.81 -13.34
CA GLY A 63 -6.19 -0.01 -13.74
C GLY A 63 -5.84 1.07 -12.71
N ALA A 64 -6.82 1.83 -12.24
CA ALA A 64 -6.59 2.85 -11.21
C ALA A 64 -6.10 2.26 -9.87
N LEU A 65 -6.52 1.05 -9.52
CA LEU A 65 -6.01 0.33 -8.35
C LEU A 65 -4.55 -0.10 -8.54
N TYR A 66 -4.16 -0.46 -9.76
CA TYR A 66 -2.78 -0.79 -10.10
C TYR A 66 -1.88 0.44 -9.93
N ASP A 67 -2.25 1.56 -10.56
CA ASP A 67 -1.54 2.84 -10.48
C ASP A 67 -1.39 3.32 -9.04
N TYR A 68 -2.46 3.19 -8.24
CA TYR A 68 -2.42 3.57 -6.84
C TYR A 68 -1.45 2.71 -6.03
N ALA A 69 -1.44 1.39 -6.24
CA ALA A 69 -0.55 0.49 -5.53
C ALA A 69 0.92 0.79 -5.84
N GLU A 70 1.26 1.07 -7.09
CA GLU A 70 2.60 1.52 -7.48
C GLU A 70 2.98 2.85 -6.81
N ALA A 71 2.08 3.84 -6.83
CA ALA A 71 2.34 5.15 -6.25
C ALA A 71 2.57 5.12 -4.72
N VAL A 72 2.00 4.14 -4.01
CA VAL A 72 2.15 4.00 -2.56
C VAL A 72 3.14 2.92 -2.13
N ALA A 73 3.73 2.19 -3.07
CA ALA A 73 4.74 1.17 -2.81
C ALA A 73 5.96 1.81 -2.12
N PRO A 74 6.49 1.21 -1.04
CA PRO A 74 7.74 1.68 -0.44
C PRO A 74 8.90 1.48 -1.41
N GLU A 75 9.72 2.52 -1.61
CA GLU A 75 11.03 2.39 -2.27
C GLU A 75 11.96 1.60 -1.33
N ILE A 76 12.61 0.55 -1.84
CA ILE A 76 13.58 -0.28 -1.12
C ILE A 76 15.00 0.25 -1.37
#